data_AF-A0A7V3FDC3-F1
#
_entry.id   AF-A0A7V3FDC3-F1
#
_cell.length_a   1.000
_cell.length_b   1.000
_cell.length_c   1.000
_cell.angle_alpha   90.00
_cell.angle_beta   90.00
_cell.angle_gamma   90.00
#
_symmetry.space_group_name_H-M   'P 1'
#
loop_
_entity.id
_entity.type
_entity.pdbx_description
1 polymer ?
#
loop_
_entity_poly.entity_id
_entity_poly.type
_entity_poly.pdbx_seq_one_letter_code
_entity_poly.pdbx_strand_id
1 'polypeptide(L)'
;MPKALRPRPGPRGAPTGRGAHLPAEIVSELRHVARTGRAPDAIARLERAARLLERGDPRGALAEARKAKELAPRSPAVREVLGLAYYGMERYREALTEMQAYRRMSGRADQNHIIADCLRAVGRPDRAVPLAEEALAARRVPLAAKAEAVIVAASALADSGKFDQALGLLRRVRTREDVAGPEVLRVWYVTGDILERAGRRADAARAFRKILRHDPAAYDVAERAARLA
;
A
#
# COMPACT_ATOMS: atom_id res chain seq x y z
N MET A 1 -7.75 1.61 13.16
CA MET A 1 -6.43 2.10 12.70
C MET A 1 -6.38 3.61 12.79
N PRO A 2 -5.43 4.20 13.54
CA PRO A 2 -5.11 5.62 13.42
C PRO A 2 -4.89 5.98 11.95
N LYS A 3 -5.40 7.14 11.51
CA LYS A 3 -5.27 7.62 10.12
C LYS A 3 -3.79 7.68 9.67
N ALA A 4 -2.88 7.89 10.62
CA ALA A 4 -1.43 7.89 10.45
C ALA A 4 -0.82 6.54 10.03
N LEU A 5 -1.44 5.41 10.37
CA LEU A 5 -0.91 4.05 10.11
C LEU A 5 -1.44 3.43 8.81
N ARG A 6 -2.35 4.10 8.09
CA ARG A 6 -2.92 3.61 6.83
C ARG A 6 -1.90 3.65 5.71
N PRO A 7 -1.64 2.56 4.96
CA PRO A 7 -0.77 2.56 3.79
C PRO A 7 -1.01 3.81 2.96
N ARG A 8 0.04 4.61 2.77
CA ARG A 8 -0.01 5.67 1.78
C ARG A 8 0.13 4.91 0.46
N PRO A 9 -0.67 5.22 -0.58
CA PRO A 9 -0.36 4.68 -1.89
C PRO A 9 1.14 4.91 -2.14
N GLY A 10 1.83 3.86 -2.59
CA GLY A 10 3.28 3.84 -2.74
C GLY A 10 3.80 5.03 -3.54
N PRO A 11 5.14 5.22 -3.61
CA PRO A 11 5.75 6.42 -4.16
C PRO A 11 5.11 6.72 -5.50
N ARG A 12 4.47 7.89 -5.57
CA ARG A 12 4.01 8.47 -6.81
C ARG A 12 5.24 8.51 -7.70
N GLY A 13 5.25 7.72 -8.78
CA GLY A 13 6.07 8.07 -9.92
C GLY A 13 5.72 9.52 -10.25
N ALA A 14 6.68 10.42 -10.09
CA ALA A 14 6.48 11.83 -10.39
C ALA A 14 5.99 11.98 -11.85
N PRO A 15 5.13 12.96 -12.13
CA PRO A 15 4.51 13.09 -13.44
C PRO A 15 5.57 13.55 -14.44
N THR A 16 5.85 12.73 -15.46
CA THR A 16 6.28 13.30 -16.73
C THR A 16 5.08 14.02 -17.31
N GLY A 17 5.17 15.35 -17.37
CA GLY A 17 4.11 16.20 -17.88
C GLY A 17 3.66 15.80 -19.29
N ARG A 18 2.40 16.14 -19.59
CA ARG A 18 1.54 15.78 -20.73
C ARG A 18 0.65 14.57 -20.40
N GLY A 19 -0.66 14.75 -20.63
CA GLY A 19 -1.74 13.92 -20.07
C GLY A 19 -1.38 12.45 -19.91
N ALA A 20 -1.40 11.97 -18.66
CA ALA A 20 -0.95 10.63 -18.33
C ALA A 20 -1.74 9.59 -19.15
N HIS A 21 -1.06 9.09 -20.19
CA HIS A 21 -1.46 7.93 -20.94
C HIS A 21 -1.02 6.69 -20.18
N LEU A 22 -1.75 5.59 -20.37
CA LEU A 22 -1.32 4.32 -19.78
C LEU A 22 0.06 3.92 -20.32
N PRO A 23 0.91 3.28 -19.49
CA PRO A 23 2.13 2.63 -19.96
C PRO A 23 1.88 1.75 -21.19
N ALA A 24 2.84 1.73 -22.11
CA ALA A 24 2.72 1.00 -23.38
C ALA A 24 2.41 -0.49 -23.17
N GLU A 25 2.94 -1.09 -22.10
CA GLU A 25 2.70 -2.47 -21.73
C GLU A 25 1.22 -2.71 -21.38
N ILE A 26 0.60 -1.78 -20.65
CA ILE A 26 -0.83 -1.86 -20.29
C ILE A 26 -1.71 -1.63 -21.52
N VAL A 27 -1.32 -0.71 -22.41
CA VAL A 27 -2.03 -0.50 -23.68
C VAL A 27 -1.98 -1.77 -24.54
N SER A 28 -0.81 -2.40 -24.64
CA SER A 28 -0.64 -3.66 -25.37
C SER A 28 -1.45 -4.79 -24.75
N GLU A 29 -1.42 -4.92 -23.41
CA GLU A 29 -2.24 -5.88 -22.67
C GLU A 29 -3.73 -5.70 -23.01
N LEU A 30 -4.25 -4.48 -22.90
CA LEU A 30 -5.66 -4.19 -23.17
C LEU A 30 -6.06 -4.46 -24.61
N ARG A 31 -5.18 -4.18 -25.59
CA ARG A 31 -5.42 -4.54 -27.00
C ARG A 31 -5.58 -6.05 -27.19
N HIS A 32 -4.84 -6.84 -26.41
CA HIS A 32 -4.89 -8.29 -26.49
C HIS A 32 -6.09 -8.92 -25.76
N VAL A 33 -6.46 -8.39 -24.59
CA VAL A 33 -7.47 -9.02 -23.71
C VAL A 33 -8.86 -8.39 -23.76
N ALA A 34 -9.03 -7.24 -24.42
CA ALA A 34 -10.33 -6.62 -24.62
C ALA A 34 -11.20 -7.43 -25.59
N ARG A 35 -12.51 -7.34 -25.41
CA ARG A 35 -13.50 -7.84 -26.38
C ARG A 35 -13.24 -7.25 -27.77
N THR A 36 -13.52 -8.01 -28.82
CA THR A 36 -13.28 -7.63 -30.22
C THR A 36 -13.79 -6.22 -30.53
N GLY A 37 -12.91 -5.35 -31.04
CA GLY A 37 -13.23 -3.96 -31.38
C GLY A 37 -13.42 -3.01 -30.18
N ARG A 38 -13.27 -3.48 -28.94
CA ARG A 38 -13.51 -2.68 -27.72
C ARG A 38 -12.23 -2.17 -27.04
N ALA A 39 -11.05 -2.49 -27.57
CA ALA A 39 -9.78 -2.09 -26.98
C ALA A 39 -9.63 -0.57 -26.78
N PRO A 40 -9.96 0.31 -27.76
CA PRO A 40 -9.86 1.76 -27.56
C PRO A 40 -10.69 2.27 -26.38
N ASP A 41 -11.92 1.75 -26.25
CA ASP A 41 -12.81 2.12 -25.15
C ASP A 41 -12.29 1.61 -23.80
N ALA A 42 -11.75 0.39 -23.74
CA ALA A 42 -11.16 -0.16 -22.53
C ALA A 42 -9.96 0.68 -22.05
N ILE A 43 -9.08 1.07 -22.97
CA ILE A 43 -7.92 1.94 -22.72
C ILE A 43 -8.39 3.30 -22.18
N ALA A 44 -9.32 3.96 -22.88
CA ALA A 44 -9.81 5.28 -22.48
C ALA A 44 -10.50 5.26 -21.12
N ARG A 45 -11.25 4.19 -20.80
CA ARG A 45 -11.89 4.01 -19.50
C ARG A 45 -10.87 3.78 -18.39
N LEU A 46 -9.87 2.92 -18.60
CA LEU A 46 -8.83 2.66 -17.60
C LEU A 46 -7.94 3.89 -17.36
N GLU A 47 -7.60 4.64 -18.42
CA GLU A 47 -6.89 5.92 -18.33
C GLU A 47 -7.64 6.93 -17.46
N ARG A 48 -8.95 7.10 -17.70
CA ARG A 48 -9.78 7.99 -16.88
C ARG A 48 -9.81 7.53 -15.42
N ALA A 49 -9.96 6.23 -15.18
CA ALA A 49 -9.98 5.67 -13.83
C ALA A 49 -8.66 5.93 -13.08
N ALA A 50 -7.50 5.73 -13.74
CA ALA A 50 -6.19 6.00 -13.15
C ALA A 50 -6.03 7.48 -12.77
N ARG A 51 -6.40 8.40 -13.67
CA ARG A 51 -6.36 9.85 -13.39
C ARG A 51 -7.28 10.27 -12.25
N LEU A 52 -8.44 9.62 -12.10
CA LEU A 52 -9.34 9.89 -10.98
C LEU A 52 -8.75 9.41 -9.65
N LEU A 53 -8.07 8.26 -9.61
CA LEU A 53 -7.31 7.83 -8.43
C LEU A 53 -6.20 8.81 -8.06
N GLU A 54 -5.44 9.29 -9.04
CA GLU A 54 -4.37 10.28 -8.83
C GLU A 54 -4.90 11.58 -8.20
N ARG A 55 -6.12 11.99 -8.59
CA ARG A 55 -6.82 13.16 -8.05
C ARG A 55 -7.51 12.91 -6.71
N GLY A 56 -7.45 11.68 -6.19
CA GLY A 56 -8.10 11.33 -4.93
C GLY A 56 -9.61 11.14 -5.04
N ASP A 57 -10.14 10.83 -6.23
CA ASP A 57 -11.54 10.45 -6.45
C ASP A 57 -11.69 8.95 -6.72
N PRO A 58 -11.69 8.11 -5.66
CA PRO A 58 -11.83 6.67 -5.82
C PRO A 58 -13.25 6.27 -6.25
N ARG A 59 -14.27 7.11 -6.02
CA ARG A 59 -15.66 6.84 -6.44
C ARG A 59 -15.80 6.97 -7.96
N GLY A 60 -15.30 8.07 -8.53
CA GLY A 60 -15.25 8.25 -9.98
C GLY A 60 -14.38 7.20 -10.65
N ALA A 61 -13.22 6.89 -10.06
CA ALA A 61 -12.34 5.84 -10.58
C ALA A 61 -13.04 4.48 -10.64
N LEU A 62 -13.79 4.11 -9.60
CA LEU A 62 -14.55 2.87 -9.55
C LEU A 62 -15.57 2.78 -10.69
N ALA A 63 -16.28 3.87 -10.98
CA ALA A 63 -17.27 3.91 -12.05
C ALA A 63 -16.63 3.64 -13.42
N GLU A 64 -15.50 4.26 -13.71
CA GLU A 64 -14.79 4.08 -14.99
C GLU A 64 -14.11 2.71 -15.09
N ALA A 65 -13.50 2.23 -14.00
CA ALA A 65 -12.83 0.94 -13.96
C ALA A 65 -13.80 -0.25 -14.07
N ARG A 66 -15.03 -0.12 -13.55
CA ARG A 66 -16.10 -1.14 -13.75
C ARG A 66 -16.46 -1.29 -15.23
N LYS A 67 -16.62 -0.17 -15.93
CA LYS A 67 -16.87 -0.20 -17.37
C LYS A 67 -15.66 -0.77 -18.12
N ALA A 68 -14.43 -0.45 -17.71
CA ALA A 68 -13.23 -1.08 -18.29
C ALA A 68 -13.22 -2.60 -18.09
N LYS A 69 -13.67 -3.11 -16.93
CA LYS A 69 -13.78 -4.54 -16.63
C LYS A 69 -14.80 -5.27 -17.49
N GLU A 70 -15.91 -4.62 -17.84
CA GLU A 70 -16.87 -5.20 -18.80
C GLU A 70 -16.25 -5.39 -20.18
N LEU A 71 -15.36 -4.47 -20.59
CA LEU A 71 -14.71 -4.50 -21.91
C LEU A 71 -13.48 -5.43 -21.93
N ALA A 72 -12.73 -5.52 -20.83
CA ALA A 72 -11.49 -6.27 -20.70
C ALA A 72 -11.44 -7.07 -19.38
N PRO A 73 -12.29 -8.09 -19.19
CA PRO A 73 -12.45 -8.79 -17.90
C PRO A 73 -11.21 -9.59 -17.46
N ARG A 74 -10.29 -9.87 -18.40
CA ARG A 74 -9.03 -10.61 -18.21
C ARG A 74 -7.80 -9.69 -18.12
N SER A 75 -7.98 -8.37 -17.99
CA SER A 75 -6.87 -7.44 -17.75
C SER A 75 -6.48 -7.40 -16.26
N PRO A 76 -5.27 -7.81 -15.86
CA PRO A 76 -4.78 -7.55 -14.51
C PRO A 76 -4.73 -6.03 -14.20
N ALA A 77 -4.36 -5.16 -15.15
CA ALA A 77 -4.33 -3.71 -14.91
C ALA A 77 -5.70 -3.15 -14.50
N VAL A 78 -6.79 -3.65 -15.11
CA VAL A 78 -8.16 -3.30 -14.70
C VAL A 78 -8.47 -3.79 -13.28
N ARG A 79 -8.01 -4.99 -12.90
CA ARG A 79 -8.20 -5.54 -11.54
C ARG A 79 -7.46 -4.69 -10.49
N GLU A 80 -6.25 -4.24 -10.80
CA GLU A 80 -5.48 -3.36 -9.94
C GLU A 80 -6.22 -2.04 -9.67
N VAL A 81 -6.65 -1.35 -10.72
CA VAL A 81 -7.36 -0.06 -10.57
C VAL A 81 -8.67 -0.22 -9.80
N LEU A 82 -9.43 -1.30 -10.04
CA LEU A 82 -10.62 -1.61 -9.25
C LEU A 82 -10.31 -1.84 -7.78
N GLY A 83 -9.27 -2.64 -7.48
CA GLY A 83 -8.86 -2.92 -6.11
C GLY A 83 -8.41 -1.65 -5.38
N LEU A 84 -7.66 -0.76 -6.06
CA LEU A 84 -7.23 0.53 -5.50
C LEU A 84 -8.42 1.47 -5.27
N ALA A 85 -9.39 1.51 -6.18
CA ALA A 85 -10.61 2.30 -6.02
C ALA A 85 -11.45 1.80 -4.83
N TYR A 86 -11.66 0.49 -4.70
CA TYR A 86 -12.34 -0.07 -3.53
C TYR A 86 -11.57 0.20 -2.24
N TYR A 87 -10.25 0.04 -2.25
CA TYR A 87 -9.40 0.31 -1.09
C TYR A 87 -9.48 1.78 -0.64
N GLY A 88 -9.42 2.72 -1.57
CA GLY A 88 -9.59 4.15 -1.30
C GLY A 88 -10.99 4.52 -0.77
N MET A 89 -11.99 3.67 -1.03
CA MET A 89 -13.34 3.79 -0.45
C MET A 89 -13.53 2.97 0.84
N GLU A 90 -12.46 2.37 1.37
CA GLU A 90 -12.49 1.50 2.55
C GLU A 90 -13.37 0.25 2.40
N ARG A 91 -13.64 -0.17 1.15
CA ARG A 91 -14.39 -1.38 0.81
C ARG A 91 -13.44 -2.57 0.75
N TYR A 92 -12.90 -2.93 1.92
CA TYR A 92 -11.77 -3.86 2.03
C TYR A 92 -12.06 -5.27 1.51
N ARG A 93 -13.30 -5.77 1.59
CA ARG A 93 -13.66 -7.10 1.06
C ARG A 93 -13.60 -7.13 -0.47
N GLU A 94 -14.17 -6.13 -1.13
CA GLU A 94 -14.13 -5.99 -2.58
C GLU A 94 -12.72 -5.68 -3.07
N ALA A 95 -11.99 -4.82 -2.37
CA ALA A 95 -10.58 -4.54 -2.64
C ALA A 95 -9.74 -5.82 -2.59
N LEU A 96 -9.91 -6.64 -1.55
CA LEU A 96 -9.22 -7.91 -1.39
C LEU A 96 -9.49 -8.85 -2.58
N THR A 97 -10.75 -8.94 -3.03
CA THR A 97 -11.13 -9.81 -4.15
C THR A 97 -10.43 -9.38 -5.45
N GLU A 98 -10.46 -8.09 -5.77
CA GLU A 98 -9.84 -7.59 -7.02
C GLU A 98 -8.31 -7.67 -6.94
N MET A 99 -7.71 -7.39 -5.78
CA MET A 99 -6.26 -7.48 -5.60
C MET A 99 -5.74 -8.92 -5.64
N GLN A 100 -6.50 -9.89 -5.12
CA GLN A 100 -6.17 -11.30 -5.29
C GLN A 100 -6.28 -11.75 -6.75
N ALA A 101 -7.27 -11.22 -7.50
CA ALA A 101 -7.36 -11.47 -8.94
C ALA A 101 -6.16 -10.85 -9.69
N TYR A 102 -5.81 -9.60 -9.41
CA TYR A 102 -4.62 -8.94 -9.95
C TYR A 102 -3.36 -9.77 -9.73
N ARG A 103 -3.10 -10.19 -8.48
CA ARG A 103 -1.91 -10.97 -8.11
C ARG A 103 -1.86 -12.30 -8.85
N ARG A 104 -2.98 -13.04 -8.94
CA ARG A 104 -3.04 -14.32 -9.68
C ARG A 104 -2.80 -14.14 -11.18
N MET A 105 -3.32 -13.07 -11.76
CA MET A 105 -3.25 -12.84 -13.21
C MET A 105 -1.90 -12.27 -13.66
N SER A 106 -1.32 -11.37 -12.87
CA SER A 106 -0.04 -10.72 -13.18
C SER A 106 1.18 -11.50 -12.67
N GLY A 107 1.00 -12.34 -11.64
CA GLY A 107 2.11 -12.95 -10.90
C GLY A 107 2.94 -11.94 -10.08
N ARG A 108 2.49 -10.68 -9.97
CA ARG A 108 3.22 -9.61 -9.28
C ARG A 108 2.83 -9.55 -7.80
N ALA A 109 3.83 -9.24 -6.97
CA ALA A 109 3.70 -9.12 -5.52
C ALA A 109 3.82 -7.66 -5.03
N ASP A 110 3.82 -6.69 -5.94
CA ASP A 110 3.92 -5.26 -5.64
C ASP A 110 2.69 -4.68 -4.93
N GLN A 111 1.52 -5.28 -5.12
CA GLN A 111 0.29 -4.92 -4.38
C GLN A 111 0.06 -5.77 -3.11
N ASN A 112 1.03 -6.59 -2.68
CA ASN A 112 0.88 -7.44 -1.49
C ASN A 112 0.59 -6.64 -0.21
N HIS A 113 1.09 -5.41 -0.11
CA HIS A 113 0.82 -4.52 1.01
C HIS A 113 -0.68 -4.16 1.13
N ILE A 114 -1.37 -3.92 0.00
CA ILE A 114 -2.82 -3.66 -0.02
C ILE A 114 -3.60 -4.92 0.36
N ILE A 115 -3.20 -6.09 -0.16
CA ILE A 115 -3.83 -7.38 0.20
C ILE A 115 -3.70 -7.63 1.71
N ALA A 116 -2.50 -7.43 2.26
CA ALA A 116 -2.23 -7.61 3.68
C ALA A 116 -3.07 -6.67 4.55
N ASP A 117 -3.24 -5.41 4.14
CA ASP A 117 -3.99 -4.44 4.94
C ASP A 117 -5.50 -4.71 4.84
N CYS A 118 -5.99 -5.11 3.67
CA CYS A 118 -7.36 -5.57 3.50
C CYS A 118 -7.64 -6.80 4.38
N LEU A 119 -6.74 -7.79 4.40
CA LEU A 119 -6.85 -8.98 5.25
C LEU A 119 -6.94 -8.60 6.72
N ARG A 120 -6.07 -7.69 7.17
CA ARG A 120 -6.10 -7.16 8.53
C ARG A 120 -7.43 -6.45 8.84
N ALA A 121 -7.91 -5.60 7.93
CA ALA A 121 -9.16 -4.86 8.09
C ALA A 121 -10.40 -5.77 8.15
N VAL A 122 -10.38 -6.92 7.47
CA VAL A 122 -11.46 -7.92 7.52
C VAL A 122 -11.29 -8.96 8.63
N GLY A 123 -10.37 -8.75 9.58
CA GLY A 123 -10.18 -9.62 10.74
C GLY A 123 -9.37 -10.89 10.47
N ARG A 124 -8.53 -10.89 9.42
CA ARG A 124 -7.62 -12.00 9.05
C ARG A 124 -6.14 -11.59 9.07
N PRO A 125 -5.64 -10.99 10.17
CA PRO A 125 -4.27 -10.46 10.26
C PRO A 125 -3.19 -11.54 10.16
N ASP A 126 -3.52 -12.78 10.52
CA ASP A 126 -2.66 -13.97 10.46
C ASP A 126 -2.07 -14.21 9.05
N ARG A 127 -2.78 -13.76 8.02
CA ARG A 127 -2.40 -13.96 6.62
C ARG A 127 -1.51 -12.86 6.04
N ALA A 128 -1.16 -11.83 6.81
CA ALA A 128 -0.38 -10.69 6.33
C ALA A 128 1.13 -10.99 6.20
N VAL A 129 1.71 -11.79 7.10
CA VAL A 129 3.16 -12.06 7.13
C VAL A 129 3.67 -12.72 5.85
N PRO A 130 3.05 -13.79 5.32
CA PRO A 130 3.51 -14.42 4.08
C PRO A 130 3.55 -13.44 2.88
N LEU A 131 2.62 -12.48 2.83
CA LEU A 131 2.58 -11.47 1.77
C LEU A 131 3.76 -10.51 1.83
N ALA A 132 4.20 -10.14 3.04
CA ALA A 132 5.41 -9.34 3.23
C ALA A 132 6.68 -10.11 2.85
N GLU A 133 6.76 -11.41 3.20
CA GLU A 133 7.89 -12.27 2.82
C GLU A 133 8.05 -12.35 1.30
N GLU A 134 6.94 -12.61 0.60
CA GLU A 134 6.93 -12.67 -0.86
C GLU A 134 7.36 -11.34 -1.49
N ALA A 135 6.85 -10.21 -0.97
CA ALA A 135 7.22 -8.89 -1.47
C ALA A 135 8.71 -8.61 -1.26
N LEU A 136 9.27 -8.99 -0.10
CA LEU A 136 10.69 -8.84 0.21
C LEU A 136 11.55 -9.68 -0.74
N ALA A 137 11.17 -10.93 -1.01
CA ALA A 137 11.89 -11.86 -1.88
C ALA A 137 11.84 -11.46 -3.37
N ALA A 138 10.78 -10.77 -3.81
CA ALA A 138 10.62 -10.39 -5.20
C ALA A 138 11.61 -9.30 -5.65
N ARG A 139 12.42 -9.58 -6.68
CA ARG A 139 13.42 -8.63 -7.20
C ARG A 139 12.81 -7.37 -7.83
N ARG A 140 11.65 -7.52 -8.50
CA ARG A 140 10.99 -6.44 -9.26
C ARG A 140 10.05 -5.57 -8.43
N VAL A 141 9.90 -5.85 -7.13
CA VAL A 141 9.06 -5.03 -6.25
C VAL A 141 9.86 -3.81 -5.78
N PRO A 142 9.35 -2.57 -5.95
CA PRO A 142 10.02 -1.37 -5.46
C PRO A 142 10.23 -1.38 -3.95
N LEU A 143 11.33 -0.80 -3.47
CA LEU A 143 11.67 -0.77 -2.05
C LEU A 143 10.54 -0.22 -1.17
N ALA A 144 9.86 0.83 -1.62
CA ALA A 144 8.75 1.41 -0.88
C ALA A 144 7.56 0.44 -0.74
N ALA A 145 7.23 -0.31 -1.79
CA ALA A 145 6.19 -1.35 -1.69
C ALA A 145 6.60 -2.49 -0.75
N LYS A 146 7.90 -2.85 -0.71
CA LYS A 146 8.43 -3.81 0.28
C LYS A 146 8.29 -3.28 1.70
N ALA A 147 8.67 -2.02 1.93
CA ALA A 147 8.59 -1.38 3.23
C ALA A 147 7.13 -1.31 3.73
N GLU A 148 6.19 -0.90 2.87
CA GLU A 148 4.77 -0.88 3.20
C GLU A 148 4.22 -2.28 3.51
N ALA A 149 4.61 -3.32 2.74
CA ALA A 149 4.20 -4.69 3.04
C ALA A 149 4.67 -5.15 4.43
N VAL A 150 5.92 -4.82 4.78
CA VAL A 150 6.49 -5.08 6.10
C VAL A 150 5.77 -4.32 7.21
N ILE A 151 5.50 -3.02 7.00
CA ILE A 151 4.77 -2.19 7.97
C ILE A 151 3.39 -2.78 8.27
N VAL A 152 2.65 -3.16 7.23
CA VAL A 152 1.30 -3.71 7.38
C VAL A 152 1.33 -5.06 8.09
N ALA A 153 2.26 -5.94 7.72
CA ALA A 153 2.40 -7.25 8.36
C ALA A 153 2.86 -7.13 9.83
N ALA A 154 3.77 -6.21 10.14
CA ALA A 154 4.17 -5.92 11.50
C ALA A 154 3.00 -5.37 12.33
N SER A 155 2.21 -4.46 11.75
CA SER A 155 1.00 -3.95 12.41
C SER A 155 -0.02 -5.07 12.66
N ALA A 156 -0.20 -5.99 11.70
CA ALA A 156 -1.08 -7.17 11.86
C ALA A 156 -0.61 -8.10 12.99
N LEU A 157 0.70 -8.31 13.11
CA LEU A 157 1.30 -9.08 14.22
C LEU A 157 1.06 -8.38 15.56
N ALA A 158 1.26 -7.06 15.64
CA ALA A 158 1.00 -6.27 16.84
C ALA A 158 -0.48 -6.26 17.23
N ASP A 159 -1.40 -6.26 16.26
CA ASP A 159 -2.85 -6.40 16.49
C ASP A 159 -3.20 -7.75 17.11
N SER A 160 -2.35 -8.77 16.92
CA SER A 160 -2.46 -10.09 17.54
C SER A 160 -1.59 -10.25 18.81
N GLY A 161 -1.04 -9.16 19.36
CA GLY A 161 -0.16 -9.17 20.54
C GLY A 161 1.25 -9.72 20.31
N LYS A 162 1.62 -10.07 19.07
CA LYS A 162 2.92 -10.66 18.72
C LYS A 162 3.98 -9.56 18.51
N PHE A 163 4.23 -8.76 19.53
CA PHE A 163 5.04 -7.55 19.43
C PHE A 163 6.49 -7.81 19.00
N ASP A 164 7.17 -8.81 19.56
CA ASP A 164 8.58 -9.08 19.20
C ASP A 164 8.73 -9.57 17.76
N GLN A 165 7.77 -10.36 17.27
CA GLN A 165 7.75 -10.78 15.86
C GLN A 165 7.55 -9.57 14.94
N ALA A 166 6.65 -8.65 15.32
CA ALA A 166 6.40 -7.43 14.57
C ALA A 166 7.65 -6.54 14.48
N LEU A 167 8.34 -6.34 15.60
CA LEU A 167 9.59 -5.58 15.66
C LEU A 167 10.71 -6.27 14.87
N GLY A 168 10.79 -7.61 14.93
CA GLY A 168 11.71 -8.40 14.11
C GLY A 168 11.49 -8.20 12.62
N LEU A 169 10.23 -8.17 12.18
CA LEU A 169 9.88 -7.94 10.78
C LEU A 169 10.26 -6.52 10.31
N LEU A 170 9.97 -5.49 11.11
CA LEU A 170 10.33 -4.10 10.79
C LEU A 170 11.85 -3.91 10.63
N ARG A 171 12.68 -4.61 11.43
CA ARG A 171 14.15 -4.53 11.33
C ARG A 171 14.70 -5.02 9.99
N ARG A 172 13.93 -5.78 9.20
CA ARG A 172 14.33 -6.23 7.86
C ARG A 172 14.30 -5.11 6.83
N VAL A 173 13.55 -4.04 7.09
CA VAL A 173 13.64 -2.80 6.30
C VAL A 173 14.84 -2.04 6.81
N ARG A 174 15.94 -2.09 6.05
CA ARG A 174 17.17 -1.36 6.40
C ARG A 174 16.88 0.14 6.34
N THR A 175 17.02 0.81 7.48
CA THR A 175 16.93 2.27 7.59
C THR A 175 18.27 2.82 8.04
N ARG A 176 18.58 4.05 7.65
CA ARG A 176 19.74 4.79 8.16
C ARG A 176 19.26 6.05 8.85
N GLU A 177 19.89 6.43 9.96
CA GLU A 177 19.44 7.58 10.74
C GLU A 177 19.63 8.89 9.98
N ASP A 178 20.66 9.01 9.16
CA ASP A 178 20.96 10.18 8.33
C ASP A 178 20.02 10.33 7.12
N VAL A 179 19.27 9.28 6.75
CA VAL A 179 18.37 9.27 5.58
C VAL A 179 16.93 9.07 6.03
N ALA A 180 16.28 10.17 6.40
CA ALA A 180 14.91 10.18 6.93
C ALA A 180 13.85 10.50 5.86
N GLY A 181 13.82 9.71 4.79
CA GLY A 181 12.75 9.80 3.79
C GLY A 181 11.37 9.43 4.36
N PRO A 182 10.27 9.76 3.68
CA PRO A 182 8.91 9.48 4.16
C PRO A 182 8.67 8.02 4.56
N GLU A 183 9.23 7.06 3.82
CA GLU A 183 9.13 5.63 4.09
C GLU A 183 9.87 5.24 5.37
N VAL A 184 11.03 5.85 5.62
CA VAL A 184 11.85 5.60 6.81
C VAL A 184 11.19 6.15 8.06
N LEU A 185 10.70 7.39 8.00
CA LEU A 185 9.94 8.01 9.09
C LEU A 185 8.74 7.16 9.47
N ARG A 186 8.05 6.60 8.47
CA ARG A 186 6.93 5.70 8.67
C ARG A 186 7.32 4.40 9.37
N VAL A 187 8.42 3.75 8.96
CA VAL A 187 8.93 2.54 9.63
C VAL A 187 9.23 2.83 11.10
N TRP A 188 9.89 3.96 11.40
CA TRP A 188 10.18 4.36 12.78
C TRP A 188 8.91 4.67 13.56
N TYR A 189 7.92 5.29 12.93
CA TYR A 189 6.65 5.62 13.57
C TYR A 189 5.92 4.33 14.01
N VAL A 190 5.80 3.37 13.11
CA VAL A 190 5.19 2.06 13.39
C VAL A 190 6.00 1.29 14.43
N THR A 191 7.34 1.40 14.40
CA THR A 191 8.21 0.82 15.42
C THR A 191 7.90 1.40 16.80
N GLY A 192 7.81 2.73 16.91
CA GLY A 192 7.46 3.41 18.16
C GLY A 192 6.07 3.05 18.66
N ASP A 193 5.08 2.97 17.77
CA ASP A 193 3.72 2.55 18.10
C ASP A 193 3.66 1.15 18.71
N ILE A 194 4.36 0.20 18.08
CA ILE A 194 4.41 -1.18 18.54
C ILE A 194 5.18 -1.30 19.85
N LEU A 195 6.29 -0.56 20.02
CA LEU A 195 7.02 -0.51 21.29
C LEU A 195 6.15 0.03 22.43
N GLU A 196 5.35 1.06 22.16
CA GLU A 196 4.44 1.63 23.15
C GLU A 196 3.36 0.62 23.55
N ARG A 197 2.71 -0.03 22.57
CA ARG A 197 1.71 -1.08 22.79
C ARG A 197 2.26 -2.29 23.54
N ALA A 198 3.55 -2.58 23.37
CA ALA A 198 4.27 -3.62 24.09
C ALA A 198 4.70 -3.20 25.52
N GLY A 199 4.36 -1.99 25.97
CA GLY A 199 4.77 -1.46 27.28
C GLY A 199 6.22 -0.99 27.36
N ARG A 200 6.97 -1.02 26.25
CA ARG A 200 8.39 -0.61 26.17
C ARG A 200 8.51 0.91 26.01
N ARG A 201 7.97 1.65 26.99
CA ARG A 201 7.78 3.12 26.95
C ARG A 201 9.06 3.88 26.63
N ALA A 202 10.19 3.53 27.27
CA ALA A 202 11.46 4.21 27.05
C ALA A 202 11.97 4.03 25.61
N ASP A 203 11.78 2.84 25.02
CA ASP A 203 12.19 2.56 23.64
C ASP A 203 11.28 3.29 22.65
N ALA A 204 9.97 3.30 22.90
CA ALA A 204 9.00 4.04 22.12
C ALA A 204 9.30 5.55 22.11
N ALA A 205 9.60 6.14 23.27
CA ALA A 205 10.00 7.54 23.38
C ALA A 205 11.27 7.83 22.56
N ARG A 206 12.26 6.93 22.57
CA ARG A 206 13.46 7.07 21.72
C ARG A 206 13.12 7.01 20.23
N ALA A 207 12.22 6.13 19.81
CA ALA A 207 11.76 6.04 18.42
C ALA A 207 11.02 7.32 17.97
N PHE A 208 10.13 7.87 18.78
CA PHE A 208 9.43 9.12 18.45
C PHE A 208 10.34 10.34 18.46
N ARG A 209 11.25 10.46 19.43
CA ARG A 209 12.27 11.54 19.44
C ARG A 209 13.17 11.48 18.22
N LYS A 210 13.46 10.29 17.70
CA LYS A 210 14.21 10.14 16.46
C LYS A 210 13.47 10.80 15.29
N ILE A 211 12.17 10.59 15.14
CA ILE A 211 11.36 11.24 14.10
C ILE A 211 11.34 12.75 14.29
N LEU A 212 11.15 13.24 15.52
CA LEU A 212 11.16 14.67 15.84
C LEU A 212 12.43 15.40 15.41
N ARG A 213 13.60 14.74 15.46
CA ARG A 213 14.86 15.34 15.00
C ARG A 213 14.91 15.59 13.49
N HIS A 214 14.10 14.89 12.70
CA HIS A 214 14.07 15.01 11.24
C HIS A 214 12.86 15.79 10.74
N ASP A 215 11.69 15.50 11.31
CA ASP A 215 10.44 16.17 10.97
C ASP A 215 9.55 16.27 12.23
N PRO A 216 9.58 17.40 12.94
CA PRO A 216 8.73 17.63 14.11
C PRO A 216 7.23 17.60 13.82
N ALA A 217 6.83 17.86 12.56
CA ALA A 217 5.43 17.90 12.14
C ALA A 217 4.93 16.56 11.58
N ALA A 218 5.80 15.54 11.50
CA ALA A 218 5.41 14.22 11.06
C ALA A 218 4.50 13.53 12.09
N TYR A 219 3.31 13.11 11.65
CA TYR A 219 2.36 12.34 12.48
C TYR A 219 2.00 13.08 13.80
N ASP A 220 1.86 12.35 14.90
CA ASP A 220 1.57 12.84 16.26
C ASP A 220 2.77 12.65 17.21
N VAL A 221 3.99 12.55 16.68
CA VAL A 221 5.16 12.11 17.47
C VAL A 221 5.57 13.07 18.57
N ALA A 222 5.25 14.37 18.45
CA ALA A 222 5.51 15.36 19.49
C ALA A 222 4.69 15.08 20.75
N GLU A 223 3.38 14.86 20.58
CA GLU A 223 2.46 14.51 21.65
C GLU A 223 2.82 13.17 22.28
N ARG A 224 3.09 12.15 21.46
CA ARG A 224 3.45 10.82 21.94
C ARG A 224 4.77 10.81 22.70
N ALA A 225 5.78 11.55 22.23
CA ALA A 225 7.06 11.67 22.92
C ALA A 225 6.92 12.38 24.28
N ALA A 226 6.09 13.42 24.38
CA ALA A 226 5.84 14.12 25.63
C ALA A 226 5.12 13.24 26.67
N ARG A 227 4.12 12.46 26.24
CA ARG A 227 3.38 11.52 27.11
C ARG A 227 4.23 10.34 27.62
N LEU A 228 5.33 10.04 26.95
CA LEU A 228 6.25 8.95 27.28
C LEU A 228 7.55 9.42 27.95
N ALA A 229 7.70 10.73 28.17
CA ALA A 229 8.75 11.30 29.00
C ALA A 229 8.42 11.07 30.49
#